data_AF-A0A2V8M4U7-F1
#
_entry.id   AF-A0A2V8M4U7-F1
#
_cell.length_a   1.000
_cell.length_b   1.000
_cell.length_c   1.000
_cell.angle_alpha   90.00
_cell.angle_beta   90.00
_cell.angle_gamma   90.00
#
_symmetry.space_group_name_H-M   'P 1'
#
loop_
_entity.id
_entity.type
_entity.pdbx_description
1 polymer ?
#
loop_
_entity_poly.entity_id
_entity_poly.type
_entity_poly.pdbx_seq_one_letter_code
_entity_poly.pdbx_strand_id
1 'polypeptide(L)'
;QERQTITNEQGYYVFPNLPVAPYTISAELAGFKKFVKTGIQLSAATNIRVDAELVVGSVSETVEVQATPNEVVAETSVLGRTVTEREISELVVSGRNPLLAVQFKAGVVGGSLSTYMGDGFGGGGFSINGGRPGEYLTTVDGATLNRNRQGAIINGAQDLDTVAEVQVVTGNYSAEYGASSSVVRLVT
;
A
#
# COMPACT_ATOMS: atom_id res chain seq x y z
N GLN A 1 18.94 -0.50 0.87
CA GLN A 1 19.46 -0.30 -0.50
C GLN A 1 19.55 1.20 -0.73
N GLU A 2 20.64 1.69 -1.33
CA GLU A 2 20.80 3.12 -1.64
C GLU A 2 20.50 3.34 -3.13
N ARG A 3 19.74 4.38 -3.45
CA ARG A 3 19.53 4.86 -4.82
C ARG A 3 19.87 6.35 -4.88
N GLN A 4 20.58 6.75 -5.93
CA GLN A 4 21.00 8.13 -6.15
C GLN A 4 20.49 8.60 -7.51
N THR A 5 20.14 9.89 -7.60
CA THR A 5 19.76 10.56 -8.84
C THR A 5 20.17 12.03 -8.76
N ILE A 6 20.29 12.68 -9.92
CA ILE A 6 20.58 14.12 -10.01
C ILE A 6 19.29 14.83 -10.42
N THR A 7 19.00 15.98 -9.80
CA THR A 7 17.83 16.80 -10.16
C THR A 7 17.96 17.34 -11.58
N ASN A 8 16.83 17.55 -12.26
CA ASN A 8 16.83 18.27 -13.53
C ASN A 8 17.01 19.79 -13.32
N GLU A 9 17.02 20.56 -14.42
CA GLU A 9 17.18 22.02 -14.41
C GLU A 9 16.09 22.75 -13.62
N GLN A 10 14.92 22.14 -13.47
CA GLN A 10 13.79 22.66 -12.70
C GLN A 10 13.78 22.17 -11.23
N GLY A 11 14.76 21.38 -10.80
CA GLY A 11 14.86 20.86 -9.43
C GLY A 11 14.06 19.58 -9.15
N TYR A 12 13.43 18.97 -10.16
CA TYR A 12 12.68 17.74 -10.01
C TYR A 12 13.57 16.49 -10.03
N TYR A 13 13.17 15.48 -9.26
CA TYR A 13 13.80 14.17 -9.20
C TYR A 13 12.71 13.09 -9.03
N VAL A 14 13.00 11.88 -9.50
CA VAL A 14 12.06 10.74 -9.41
C VAL A 14 12.85 9.46 -9.11
N PHE A 15 12.35 8.67 -8.15
CA PHE A 15 12.82 7.33 -7.85
C PHE A 15 11.72 6.32 -8.17
N PRO A 16 11.69 5.71 -9.37
CA PRO A 16 10.66 4.75 -9.72
C PRO A 16 10.95 3.37 -9.11
N ASN A 17 9.89 2.59 -8.88
CA ASN A 17 9.95 1.17 -8.47
C ASN A 17 10.78 0.96 -7.20
N LEU A 18 10.47 1.72 -6.15
CA LEU A 18 10.98 1.51 -4.81
C LEU A 18 10.10 0.47 -4.09
N PRO A 19 10.69 -0.55 -3.43
CA PRO A 19 9.95 -1.47 -2.56
C PRO A 19 9.22 -0.75 -1.42
N VAL A 20 8.18 -1.36 -0.86
CA VAL A 20 7.50 -0.88 0.35
C VAL A 20 8.47 -0.99 1.54
N ALA A 21 8.82 0.15 2.13
CA ALA A 21 9.74 0.25 3.26
C ALA A 21 9.76 1.68 3.83
N PRO A 22 10.29 1.87 5.04
CA PRO A 22 10.71 3.19 5.51
C PRO A 22 11.97 3.66 4.76
N TYR A 23 11.94 4.89 4.27
CA TYR A 23 13.05 5.53 3.55
C TYR A 23 13.57 6.77 4.28
N THR A 24 14.83 7.05 4.03
CA THR A 24 15.49 8.33 4.33
C THR A 24 15.92 8.95 3.02
N ILE A 25 15.55 10.21 2.80
CA ILE A 25 16.00 11.00 1.65
C ILE A 25 17.08 11.95 2.10
N SER A 26 18.19 12.01 1.37
CA SER A 26 19.25 12.99 1.58
C SER A 26 19.56 13.75 0.29
N ALA A 27 19.73 15.07 0.41
CA ALA A 27 20.15 15.94 -0.71
C ALA A 27 21.36 16.78 -0.29
N GLU A 28 22.34 16.88 -1.20
CA GLU A 28 23.61 17.58 -0.97
C GLU A 28 23.97 18.43 -2.19
N LEU A 29 24.41 19.67 -1.94
CA LEU A 29 24.92 20.58 -2.96
C LEU A 29 26.01 21.48 -2.35
N ALA A 30 27.10 21.70 -3.09
CA ALA A 30 28.16 22.58 -2.62
C ALA A 30 27.63 24.01 -2.36
N GLY A 31 27.96 24.57 -1.19
CA GLY A 31 27.45 25.87 -0.74
C GLY A 31 26.09 25.83 -0.01
N PHE A 32 25.54 24.63 0.19
CA PHE A 32 24.32 24.40 0.96
C PHE A 32 24.55 23.39 2.09
N LYS A 33 23.69 23.46 3.11
CA LYS A 33 23.59 22.44 4.15
C LYS A 33 23.03 21.14 3.58
N LYS A 34 23.50 20.00 4.10
CA LYS A 34 22.92 18.69 3.75
C LYS A 34 21.49 18.62 4.28
N PHE A 35 20.54 18.28 3.41
CA PHE A 35 19.16 17.99 3.82
C PHE A 35 19.02 16.49 4.08
N VAL A 36 18.38 16.11 5.18
CA VAL A 36 18.04 14.73 5.51
C VAL A 36 16.60 14.68 6.02
N LYS A 37 15.70 13.97 5.32
CA LYS A 37 14.35 13.64 5.82
C LYS A 37 14.27 12.15 6.13
N THR A 38 14.00 11.81 7.39
CA THR A 38 13.90 10.42 7.88
C THR A 38 12.45 10.03 8.13
N GLY A 39 12.18 8.71 8.18
CA GLY A 39 10.87 8.18 8.56
C GLY A 39 9.80 8.23 7.47
N ILE A 40 10.20 8.35 6.20
CA ILE A 40 9.25 8.39 5.08
C ILE A 40 8.73 6.97 4.85
N GLN A 41 7.49 6.69 5.24
CA GLN A 41 6.86 5.40 4.98
C GLN A 41 6.31 5.36 3.55
N LEU A 42 6.93 4.56 2.68
CA LEU A 42 6.44 4.34 1.32
C LEU A 42 5.55 3.10 1.27
N SER A 43 4.30 3.27 0.83
CA SER A 43 3.35 2.16 0.58
C SER A 43 3.25 1.84 -0.91
N ALA A 44 2.76 0.65 -1.25
CA ALA A 44 2.62 0.21 -2.63
C ALA A 44 1.65 1.09 -3.41
N ALA A 45 1.99 1.32 -4.68
CA ALA A 45 1.21 2.14 -5.61
C ALA A 45 0.85 3.53 -5.04
N THR A 46 1.70 4.07 -4.14
CA THR A 46 1.63 5.45 -3.68
C THR A 46 2.76 6.27 -4.28
N ASN A 47 2.45 7.52 -4.62
CA ASN A 47 3.43 8.52 -4.96
C ASN A 47 3.59 9.44 -3.74
N ILE A 48 4.84 9.68 -3.33
CA ILE A 48 5.17 10.60 -2.25
C ILE A 48 6.12 11.63 -2.81
N ARG A 49 5.69 12.88 -2.86
CA ARG A 49 6.56 14.03 -3.09
C ARG A 49 7.21 14.47 -1.79
N VAL A 50 8.52 14.70 -1.86
CA VAL A 50 9.28 15.34 -0.78
C VAL A 50 9.94 16.59 -1.34
N ASP A 51 9.52 17.75 -0.87
CA ASP A 51 10.19 19.00 -1.22
C ASP A 51 11.44 19.15 -0.33
N ALA A 52 12.62 19.00 -0.94
CA ALA A 52 13.90 19.18 -0.27
C ALA A 52 14.33 20.65 -0.37
N GLU A 53 14.14 21.41 0.71
CA GLU A 53 14.58 22.80 0.79
C GLU A 53 16.05 22.87 1.27
N LEU A 54 16.95 23.32 0.39
CA LEU A 54 18.37 23.48 0.72
C LEU A 54 18.64 24.87 1.28
N VAL A 55 19.13 24.92 2.53
CA VAL A 55 19.53 26.17 3.19
C VAL A 55 21.00 26.46 2.87
N VAL A 56 21.32 27.71 2.52
CA VAL A 56 22.71 28.15 2.26
C VAL A 56 23.57 27.91 3.50
N GLY A 57 24.77 27.33 3.31
CA GLY A 57 25.66 26.98 4.40
C GLY A 57 26.80 26.05 3.98
N SER A 58 27.43 25.41 4.96
CA SER A 58 28.45 24.38 4.70
C SER A 58 27.80 22.99 4.64
N VAL A 59 28.27 22.10 3.75
CA VAL A 59 27.78 20.71 3.63
C VAL A 59 27.98 19.92 4.93
N SER A 60 28.94 20.34 5.78
CA SER A 60 29.14 19.78 7.12
C SER A 60 27.99 20.03 8.09
N GLU A 61 27.11 20.98 7.80
CA GLU A 61 25.90 21.23 8.60
C GLU A 61 24.71 20.48 7.99
N THR A 62 23.97 19.75 8.81
CA THR A 62 22.83 18.93 8.39
C THR A 62 21.51 19.49 8.92
N VAL A 63 20.49 19.57 8.08
CA VAL A 63 19.11 19.84 8.46
C VAL A 63 18.36 18.51 8.49
N GLU A 64 17.94 18.09 9.68
CA GLU A 64 17.18 16.85 9.87
C GLU A 64 15.68 17.17 10.01
N VAL A 65 14.87 16.59 9.12
CA VAL A 65 13.40 16.67 9.16
C VAL A 65 12.85 15.28 9.46
N GLN A 66 12.14 15.15 10.58
CA GLN A 66 11.50 13.88 10.93
C GLN A 66 10.07 13.87 10.36
N ALA A 67 9.76 12.91 9.50
CA ALA A 67 8.39 12.67 9.07
C ALA A 67 7.57 12.16 10.27
N THR A 68 6.40 12.75 10.51
CA THR A 68 5.44 12.24 11.52
C THR A 68 4.52 11.21 10.88
N PRO A 69 4.02 10.19 11.63
CA PRO A 69 3.27 9.05 11.07
C PRO A 69 1.96 9.41 10.34
N ASN A 70 1.55 10.68 10.38
CA ASN A 70 0.26 11.18 9.91
C ASN A 70 0.38 12.11 8.69
N GLU A 71 1.50 12.08 7.94
CA GLU A 71 1.52 12.68 6.60
C GLU A 71 0.52 11.91 5.73
N VAL A 72 -0.70 12.44 5.63
CA VAL A 72 -1.72 12.01 4.70
C VAL A 72 -1.09 12.05 3.31
N VAL A 73 -1.11 10.93 2.59
CA VAL A 73 -0.76 10.88 1.17
C VAL A 73 -1.79 11.71 0.40
N ALA A 74 -1.57 13.03 0.36
CA ALA A 74 -2.48 13.99 -0.25
C ALA A 74 -2.48 13.91 -1.79
N GLU A 75 -1.53 13.16 -2.36
CA GLU A 75 -1.27 13.13 -3.80
C GLU A 75 -2.09 12.06 -4.55
N THR A 76 -2.71 11.12 -3.85
CA THR A 76 -3.59 10.13 -4.48
C THR A 76 -5.03 10.39 -4.06
N SER A 77 -5.91 10.66 -5.02
CA SER A 77 -7.36 10.77 -4.76
C SER A 77 -8.01 9.43 -4.37
N VAL A 78 -7.21 8.38 -4.17
CA VAL A 78 -7.64 7.02 -3.90
C VAL A 78 -8.31 6.94 -2.53
N LEU A 79 -9.60 6.57 -2.53
CA LEU A 79 -10.32 6.35 -1.28
C LEU A 79 -10.08 4.91 -0.83
N GLY A 80 -9.16 4.73 0.12
CA GLY A 80 -8.80 3.43 0.63
C GLY A 80 -8.26 3.46 2.06
N ARG A 81 -7.94 2.26 2.57
CA ARG A 81 -7.19 2.08 3.82
C ARG A 81 -6.08 1.08 3.56
N THR A 82 -4.86 1.42 3.98
CA THR A 82 -3.73 0.49 4.09
C THR A 82 -3.74 -0.08 5.51
N VAL A 83 -3.69 -1.40 5.61
CA VAL A 83 -3.43 -2.13 6.84
C VAL A 83 -1.98 -2.59 6.79
N THR A 84 -1.19 -2.16 7.75
CA THR A 84 0.27 -2.37 7.80
C THR A 84 0.64 -3.75 8.31
N GLU A 85 1.86 -4.22 8.03
CA GLU A 85 2.42 -5.48 8.55
C GLU A 85 2.24 -5.62 10.06
N ARG A 86 2.40 -4.51 10.80
CA ARG A 86 2.19 -4.48 12.24
C ARG A 86 0.74 -4.80 12.61
N GLU A 87 -0.23 -4.15 11.97
CA GLU A 87 -1.65 -4.45 12.21
C GLU A 87 -2.02 -5.87 11.74
N ILE A 88 -1.36 -6.38 10.70
CA ILE A 88 -1.52 -7.75 10.16
C ILE A 88 -0.90 -8.81 11.10
N SER A 89 0.21 -8.52 11.76
CA SER A 89 0.84 -9.45 12.71
C SER A 89 0.15 -9.45 14.08
N GLU A 90 -0.48 -8.34 14.47
CA GLU A 90 -1.31 -8.24 15.67
C GLU A 90 -2.71 -8.89 15.50
N LEU A 91 -3.07 -9.28 14.28
CA LEU A 91 -4.33 -9.94 13.93
C LEU A 91 -4.37 -11.40 14.45
N VAL A 92 -5.04 -11.62 15.59
CA VAL A 92 -5.33 -12.97 16.14
C VAL A 92 -6.50 -13.63 15.37
N VAL A 93 -6.42 -13.70 14.05
CA VAL A 93 -7.52 -14.20 13.22
C VAL A 93 -7.46 -15.71 13.06
N SER A 94 -8.61 -16.34 13.24
CA SER A 94 -8.80 -17.77 12.97
C SER A 94 -8.45 -18.05 11.51
N GLY A 95 -7.47 -18.94 11.29
CA GLY A 95 -7.01 -19.34 9.96
C GLY A 95 -5.88 -18.52 9.35
N ARG A 96 -5.32 -17.50 10.04
CA ARG A 96 -4.15 -16.70 9.60
C ARG A 96 -4.24 -16.23 8.13
N ASN A 97 -5.43 -15.81 7.71
CA ASN A 97 -5.65 -15.36 6.34
C ASN A 97 -5.59 -13.81 6.27
N PRO A 98 -4.63 -13.21 5.54
CA PRO A 98 -4.47 -11.76 5.45
C PRO A 98 -5.70 -11.06 4.83
N LEU A 99 -6.54 -11.76 4.07
CA LEU A 99 -7.79 -11.19 3.53
C LEU A 99 -8.78 -10.74 4.60
N LEU A 100 -8.69 -11.27 5.82
CA LEU A 100 -9.57 -10.85 6.91
C LEU A 100 -9.27 -9.42 7.38
N ALA A 101 -8.07 -8.90 7.11
CA ALA A 101 -7.68 -7.51 7.38
C ALA A 101 -8.58 -6.50 6.64
N VAL A 102 -9.26 -6.92 5.57
CA VAL A 102 -10.18 -6.07 4.80
C VAL A 102 -11.29 -5.49 5.70
N GLN A 103 -11.72 -6.23 6.73
CA GLN A 103 -12.75 -5.78 7.69
C GLN A 103 -12.35 -4.55 8.51
N PHE A 104 -11.06 -4.24 8.59
CA PHE A 104 -10.62 -3.04 9.27
C PHE A 104 -10.97 -1.76 8.51
N LYS A 105 -11.22 -1.82 7.19
CA LYS A 105 -11.69 -0.65 6.47
C LYS A 105 -13.17 -0.39 6.78
N ALA A 106 -13.49 0.86 7.13
CA ALA A 106 -14.87 1.30 7.25
C ALA A 106 -15.64 1.10 5.92
N GLY A 107 -16.89 0.64 6.03
CA GLY A 107 -17.75 0.31 4.89
C GLY A 107 -17.60 -1.14 4.39
N VAL A 108 -16.75 -1.95 5.01
CA VAL A 108 -16.67 -3.39 4.76
C VAL A 108 -17.58 -4.14 5.74
N VAL A 109 -18.44 -5.01 5.22
CA VAL A 109 -19.32 -5.87 6.03
C VAL A 109 -19.32 -7.32 5.51
N GLY A 110 -19.57 -8.28 6.40
CA GLY A 110 -19.54 -9.70 6.07
C GLY A 110 -18.13 -10.27 6.03
N GLY A 111 -17.89 -11.29 5.19
CA GLY A 111 -16.58 -11.94 5.07
C GLY A 111 -16.45 -13.28 5.78
N SER A 112 -17.19 -14.29 5.29
CA SER A 112 -17.03 -15.66 5.74
C SER A 112 -16.15 -16.43 4.75
N LEU A 113 -14.87 -16.58 5.07
CA LEU A 113 -13.94 -17.46 4.36
C LEU A 113 -14.05 -18.91 4.88
N SER A 114 -15.26 -19.35 5.21
CA SER A 114 -15.52 -20.60 5.94
C SER A 114 -15.47 -21.85 5.06
N THR A 115 -15.50 -21.71 3.73
CA THR A 115 -15.49 -22.85 2.82
C THR A 115 -14.12 -22.97 2.15
N TYR A 116 -13.32 -23.93 2.60
CA TYR A 116 -12.09 -24.32 1.89
C TYR A 116 -12.45 -25.15 0.66
N MET A 117 -12.01 -24.72 -0.53
CA MET A 117 -12.33 -25.38 -1.81
C MET A 117 -11.12 -26.09 -2.45
N GLY A 118 -10.10 -26.40 -1.65
CA GLY A 118 -8.91 -27.15 -2.09
C GLY A 118 -7.73 -26.26 -2.50
N ASP A 119 -7.98 -25.19 -3.26
CA ASP A 119 -6.97 -24.24 -3.77
C ASP A 119 -7.19 -22.79 -3.28
N GLY A 120 -8.16 -22.59 -2.38
CA GLY A 120 -8.52 -21.29 -1.86
C GLY A 120 -9.77 -21.32 -0.98
N PHE A 121 -10.27 -20.14 -0.65
CA PHE A 121 -11.43 -19.95 0.19
C PHE A 121 -12.59 -19.34 -0.61
N GLY A 122 -13.76 -19.97 -0.50
CA GLY A 122 -15.03 -19.50 -1.02
C GLY A 122 -16.09 -19.40 0.09
N GLY A 123 -17.36 -19.20 -0.29
CA GLY A 123 -18.48 -19.33 0.66
C GLY A 123 -18.97 -18.05 1.34
N GLY A 124 -18.52 -16.88 0.92
CA GLY A 124 -19.05 -15.60 1.43
C GLY A 124 -17.98 -14.52 1.44
N GLY A 125 -17.87 -13.77 0.34
CA GLY A 125 -16.97 -12.63 0.26
C GLY A 125 -17.42 -11.45 1.13
N PHE A 126 -16.58 -10.43 1.20
CA PHE A 126 -16.94 -9.15 1.79
C PHE A 126 -17.89 -8.37 0.87
N SER A 127 -18.80 -7.62 1.47
CA SER A 127 -19.47 -6.49 0.80
C SER A 127 -18.70 -5.23 1.17
N ILE A 128 -18.30 -4.46 0.15
CA ILE A 128 -17.51 -3.24 0.32
C ILE A 128 -18.34 -2.08 -0.21
N ASN A 129 -18.64 -1.10 0.65
CA ASN A 129 -19.49 0.06 0.34
C ASN A 129 -20.85 -0.30 -0.30
N GLY A 130 -21.44 -1.44 0.10
CA GLY A 130 -22.73 -1.91 -0.42
C GLY A 130 -22.64 -2.69 -1.74
N GLY A 131 -21.44 -2.95 -2.27
CA GLY A 131 -21.23 -3.85 -3.40
C GLY A 131 -21.67 -5.29 -3.10
N ARG A 132 -21.94 -6.09 -4.14
CA ARG A 132 -22.36 -7.49 -3.97
C ARG A 132 -21.25 -8.27 -3.23
N PRO A 133 -21.58 -9.14 -2.27
CA PRO A 133 -20.58 -9.97 -1.60
C PRO A 133 -19.71 -10.75 -2.60
N GLY A 134 -18.39 -10.55 -2.51
CA GLY A 134 -17.41 -11.16 -3.42
C GLY A 134 -17.06 -10.34 -4.65
N GLU A 135 -17.82 -9.29 -5.00
CA GLU A 135 -17.60 -8.46 -6.19
C GLU A 135 -16.53 -7.38 -5.98
N TYR A 136 -15.33 -7.84 -5.64
CA TYR A 136 -14.11 -7.04 -5.51
C TYR A 136 -12.95 -7.79 -6.16
N LEU A 137 -12.02 -7.07 -6.77
CA LEU A 137 -10.80 -7.65 -7.32
C LEU A 137 -9.78 -7.82 -6.19
N THR A 138 -9.27 -9.02 -5.97
CA THR A 138 -8.12 -9.26 -5.10
C THR A 138 -6.88 -9.46 -5.96
N THR A 139 -5.79 -8.77 -5.64
CA THR A 139 -4.48 -8.96 -6.28
C THR A 139 -3.39 -9.23 -5.27
N VAL A 140 -2.37 -10.01 -5.64
CA VAL A 140 -1.11 -10.15 -4.92
C VAL A 140 0.00 -9.61 -5.82
N ASP A 141 0.70 -8.57 -5.39
CA ASP A 141 1.75 -7.89 -6.19
C ASP A 141 1.31 -7.52 -7.62
N GLY A 142 0.01 -7.18 -7.76
CA GLY A 142 -0.62 -6.85 -9.04
C GLY A 142 -1.16 -8.05 -9.84
N ALA A 143 -0.80 -9.29 -9.50
CA ALA A 143 -1.38 -10.48 -10.11
C ALA A 143 -2.77 -10.79 -9.52
N THR A 144 -3.76 -11.08 -10.37
CA THR A 144 -5.12 -11.37 -9.91
C THR A 144 -5.19 -12.69 -9.15
N LEU A 145 -5.75 -12.63 -7.93
CA LEU A 145 -5.94 -13.79 -7.04
C LEU A 145 -7.34 -14.41 -7.15
N ASN A 146 -8.30 -13.68 -7.72
CA ASN A 146 -9.67 -14.13 -7.88
C ASN A 146 -9.80 -15.18 -8.97
N ARG A 147 -10.52 -16.27 -8.68
CA ARG A 147 -11.00 -17.21 -9.69
C ARG A 147 -12.51 -17.26 -9.68
N ASN A 148 -13.12 -17.20 -10.86
CA ASN A 148 -14.55 -17.42 -11.04
C ASN A 148 -14.81 -18.91 -11.32
N ARG A 149 -15.42 -19.62 -10.37
CA ARG A 149 -15.78 -21.03 -10.55
C ARG A 149 -17.23 -21.25 -10.13
N GLN A 150 -18.04 -21.75 -11.06
CA GLN A 150 -19.46 -22.09 -10.79
C GLN A 150 -20.28 -20.93 -10.19
N GLY A 151 -20.02 -19.69 -10.59
CA GLY A 151 -20.73 -18.51 -10.07
C GLY A 151 -20.28 -18.05 -8.67
N ALA A 152 -19.24 -18.68 -8.10
CA ALA A 152 -18.58 -18.24 -6.88
C ALA A 152 -17.21 -17.63 -7.20
N ILE A 153 -16.80 -16.66 -6.37
CA ILE A 153 -15.45 -16.08 -6.39
C ILE A 153 -14.64 -16.80 -5.33
N ILE A 154 -13.57 -17.46 -5.76
CA ILE A 154 -12.60 -18.13 -4.91
C ILE A 154 -11.38 -17.20 -4.82
N ASN A 155 -10.99 -16.88 -3.59
CA ASN A 155 -9.74 -16.18 -3.33
C ASN A 155 -8.67 -17.23 -3.00
N GLY A 156 -7.55 -17.20 -3.72
CA GLY A 156 -6.41 -18.06 -3.41
C GLY A 156 -5.97 -17.90 -1.96
N ALA A 157 -5.51 -18.99 -1.34
CA ALA A 157 -4.94 -18.92 0.00
C ALA A 157 -3.62 -18.13 -0.06
N GLN A 158 -3.42 -17.23 0.91
CA GLN A 158 -2.19 -16.49 1.12
C GLN A 158 -1.75 -16.70 2.56
N ASP A 159 -0.44 -16.75 2.78
CA ASP A 159 0.10 -16.77 4.13
C ASP A 159 0.13 -15.35 4.69
N LEU A 160 -0.12 -15.23 5.99
CA LEU A 160 -0.04 -13.97 6.70
C LEU A 160 1.39 -13.44 6.71
N ASP A 161 2.37 -14.35 6.88
CA ASP A 161 3.78 -13.98 7.07
C ASP A 161 4.45 -13.51 5.77
N THR A 162 3.81 -13.74 4.62
CA THR A 162 4.32 -13.28 3.32
C THR A 162 3.75 -11.92 2.93
N VAL A 163 2.87 -11.30 3.71
CA VAL A 163 2.19 -10.06 3.33
C VAL A 163 2.68 -8.88 4.18
N ALA A 164 3.34 -7.92 3.53
CA ALA A 164 3.81 -6.69 4.14
C ALA A 164 2.69 -5.65 4.35
N GLU A 165 1.71 -5.56 3.45
CA GLU A 165 0.56 -4.68 3.62
C GLU A 165 -0.69 -5.15 2.84
N VAL A 166 -1.86 -4.83 3.38
CA VAL A 166 -3.17 -5.06 2.75
C VAL A 166 -3.81 -3.71 2.48
N GLN A 167 -4.04 -3.38 1.22
CA GLN A 167 -4.67 -2.13 0.84
C GLN A 167 -6.08 -2.40 0.31
N VAL A 168 -7.08 -1.78 0.93
CA VAL A 168 -8.47 -1.87 0.49
C VAL A 168 -8.86 -0.55 -0.16
N VAL A 169 -9.05 -0.60 -1.48
CA VAL A 169 -9.34 0.56 -2.32
C VAL A 169 -10.77 0.50 -2.83
N THR A 170 -11.51 1.59 -2.66
CA THR A 170 -12.97 1.62 -2.86
C THR A 170 -13.48 2.75 -3.74
N GLY A 171 -12.58 3.60 -4.23
CA GLY A 171 -12.91 4.68 -5.15
C GLY A 171 -11.66 5.33 -5.72
N ASN A 172 -11.79 5.96 -6.88
CA ASN A 172 -10.72 6.64 -7.61
C ASN A 172 -9.45 5.79 -7.85
N TYR A 173 -9.60 4.46 -7.94
CA TYR A 173 -8.52 3.57 -8.39
C TYR A 173 -8.36 3.66 -9.92
N SER A 174 -7.17 3.33 -10.40
CA SER A 174 -6.85 3.40 -11.84
C SER A 174 -7.68 2.41 -12.67
N ALA A 175 -7.95 2.77 -13.93
CA ALA A 175 -8.74 1.97 -14.86
C ALA A 175 -8.13 0.58 -15.16
N GLU A 176 -6.84 0.38 -14.88
CA GLU A 176 -6.15 -0.91 -14.98
C GLU A 176 -6.79 -2.03 -14.15
N TYR A 177 -7.53 -1.69 -13.10
CA TYR A 177 -8.19 -2.66 -12.23
C TYR A 177 -9.61 -3.06 -12.70
N GLY A 178 -10.09 -2.52 -13.83
CA GLY A 178 -11.29 -2.98 -14.52
C GLY A 178 -12.61 -2.86 -13.72
N ALA A 179 -13.63 -3.60 -14.18
CA ALA A 179 -15.04 -3.49 -13.79
C ALA A 179 -15.42 -3.99 -12.38
N SER A 180 -14.50 -3.96 -11.41
CA SER A 180 -14.79 -4.38 -10.03
C SER A 180 -15.06 -3.17 -9.16
N SER A 181 -16.18 -3.15 -8.42
CA SER A 181 -16.57 -2.01 -7.57
C SER A 181 -15.54 -1.62 -6.49
N SER A 182 -14.62 -2.52 -6.14
CA SER A 182 -13.55 -2.31 -5.18
C SER A 182 -12.37 -3.23 -5.48
N VAL A 183 -11.18 -2.86 -4.98
CA VAL A 183 -9.92 -3.59 -5.19
C VAL A 183 -9.26 -3.82 -3.83
N VAL A 184 -8.88 -5.06 -3.55
CA VAL A 184 -8.07 -5.46 -2.41
C VAL A 184 -6.69 -5.84 -2.93
N ARG A 185 -5.65 -5.15 -2.49
CA ARG A 185 -4.27 -5.41 -2.88
C ARG A 185 -3.51 -5.99 -1.71
N LEU A 186 -2.91 -7.15 -1.92
CA LEU A 186 -1.94 -7.76 -1.03
C LEU A 186 -0.56 -7.49 -1.63
N VAL A 187 0.35 -7.04 -0.78
CA VAL A 187 1.72 -6.73 -1.17
C VAL A 187 2.64 -7.59 -0.31
N THR A 188 3.59 -8.27 -0.94
CA THR A 188 4.56 -9.12 -0.26
C THR A 188 5.88 -8.40 0.04
#